data_AF-A0A3B8NVU1-F1
#
_entry.id   AF-A0A3B8NVU1-F1
#
_cell.length_a   1.000
_cell.length_b   1.000
_cell.length_c   1.000
_cell.angle_alpha   90.00
_cell.angle_beta   90.00
_cell.angle_gamma   90.00
#
_symmetry.space_group_name_H-M   'P 1'
#
loop_
_entity.id
_entity.type
_entity.pdbx_description
1 polymer ?
#
loop_
_entity_poly.entity_id
_entity_poly.type
_entity_poly.pdbx_seq_one_letter_code
_entity_poly.pdbx_strand_id
1 'polypeptide(L)'
;MWGLLFAVLLTVEKLWLLPKLEKRRMLGHVYVLFFVLLGFVLFDAESLNAAAASIRAMFFAGGFPAASAESVYQLRSNAWLLLLAAVGATPLPQRLAAALAAKRHGAKVLAVLEPVFLLALLAVCTAFLVDGSFNPFLYFRF
;
A
#
# COMPACT_ATOMS: atom_id res chain seq x y z
N MET A 1 13.78 2.82 13.78
CA MET A 1 12.68 3.65 14.34
C MET A 1 11.30 3.11 14.01
N TRP A 2 11.03 2.79 12.74
CA TRP A 2 9.79 2.14 12.28
C TRP A 2 9.39 0.89 13.09
N GLY A 3 10.29 -0.07 13.28
CA GLY A 3 9.99 -1.29 14.05
C GLY A 3 9.62 -1.03 15.52
N LEU A 4 10.21 0.01 16.14
CA LEU A 4 9.86 0.41 17.51
C LEU A 4 8.46 1.03 17.58
N LEU A 5 8.09 1.86 16.59
CA LEU A 5 6.74 2.42 16.46
C LEU A 5 5.71 1.30 16.41
N PHE A 6 5.90 0.29 15.55
CA PHE A 6 5.00 -0.85 15.46
C PHE A 6 4.99 -1.72 16.71
N ALA A 7 6.15 -1.93 17.35
CA ALA A 7 6.21 -2.68 18.60
C ALA A 7 5.38 -2.02 19.71
N VAL A 8 5.51 -0.70 19.89
CA VAL A 8 4.72 0.07 20.86
C VAL A 8 3.24 0.06 20.47
N LEU A 9 2.92 0.34 19.19
CA LEU A 9 1.55 0.37 18.69
C LEU A 9 0.82 -0.96 18.92
N LEU A 10 1.45 -2.08 18.54
CA LEU A 10 0.87 -3.41 18.71
C LEU A 10 0.72 -3.79 20.19
N THR A 11 1.65 -3.35 21.04
CA THR A 11 1.57 -3.58 22.50
C THR A 11 0.37 -2.81 23.08
N VAL A 12 0.23 -1.53 22.77
CA VAL A 12 -0.91 -0.68 23.18
C VAL A 12 -2.23 -1.21 22.63
N GLU A 13 -2.23 -1.61 21.35
CA GLU A 13 -3.41 -2.16 20.67
C GLU A 13 -3.92 -3.40 21.40
N LYS A 14 -3.07 -4.40 21.64
CA LYS A 14 -3.44 -5.65 22.29
C LYS A 14 -3.85 -5.48 23.75
N LEU A 15 -3.26 -4.52 24.47
CA LEU A 15 -3.53 -4.32 25.89
C LEU A 15 -4.80 -3.51 26.16
N TRP A 16 -5.13 -2.50 25.33
CA TRP A 16 -6.18 -1.53 25.65
C TRP A 16 -7.14 -1.20 24.52
N LEU A 17 -6.67 -1.17 23.27
CA LEU A 17 -7.43 -0.63 22.14
C LEU A 17 -8.27 -1.68 21.40
N LEU A 18 -7.83 -2.94 21.40
CA LEU A 18 -8.49 -4.07 20.75
C LEU A 18 -9.99 -4.19 21.07
N PRO A 19 -10.43 -4.23 22.35
CA PRO A 19 -11.86 -4.37 22.67
C PRO A 19 -12.73 -3.17 22.26
N LYS A 20 -12.12 -2.00 21.98
CA LYS A 20 -12.81 -0.81 21.49
C LYS A 20 -12.87 -0.78 19.97
N LEU A 21 -11.79 -1.20 19.29
CA LEU A 21 -11.68 -1.26 17.84
C LEU A 21 -12.53 -2.39 17.25
N GLU A 22 -12.62 -3.55 17.91
CA GLU A 22 -13.47 -4.66 17.47
C GLU A 22 -14.96 -4.28 17.43
N LYS A 23 -15.41 -3.43 18.35
CA LYS A 23 -16.79 -2.92 18.37
C LYS A 23 -17.10 -1.98 17.19
N ARG A 24 -16.09 -1.40 16.56
CA ARG A 24 -16.23 -0.38 15.50
C ARG A 24 -15.29 -0.68 14.34
N ARG A 25 -15.70 -1.65 13.51
CA ARG A 25 -14.92 -2.16 12.37
C ARG A 25 -14.35 -1.07 11.44
N MET A 26 -15.12 -0.01 11.16
CA MET A 26 -14.64 1.10 10.34
C MET A 26 -13.52 1.90 11.01
N LEU A 27 -13.60 2.15 12.31
CA LEU A 27 -12.54 2.84 13.05
C LEU A 27 -11.27 1.99 13.11
N GLY A 28 -11.41 0.67 13.21
CA GLY A 28 -10.29 -0.28 13.06
C GLY A 28 -9.57 -0.13 11.71
N HIS A 29 -10.32 -0.11 10.60
CA HIS A 29 -9.73 0.07 9.28
C HIS A 29 -9.02 1.42 9.11
N VAL A 30 -9.66 2.52 9.54
CA VAL A 30 -9.05 3.86 9.48
C VAL A 30 -7.79 3.93 10.34
N TYR A 31 -7.84 3.37 11.56
CA TYR A 31 -6.70 3.32 12.47
C TYR A 31 -5.49 2.60 11.84
N VAL A 32 -5.71 1.38 11.33
CA VAL A 32 -4.63 0.59 10.71
C VAL A 32 -4.07 1.31 9.49
N LEU A 33 -4.92 1.78 8.58
CA LEU A 33 -4.45 2.49 7.37
C LEU A 33 -3.65 3.75 7.72
N PHE A 34 -4.09 4.49 8.72
CA PHE A 34 -3.41 5.71 9.19
C PHE A 34 -2.00 5.40 9.72
N PHE A 35 -1.87 4.46 10.67
CA PHE A 35 -0.57 4.13 11.26
C PHE A 35 0.36 3.39 10.32
N VAL A 36 -0.18 2.56 9.41
CA VAL A 36 0.59 1.92 8.34
C VAL A 36 1.19 2.97 7.42
N LEU A 37 0.41 3.98 7.02
CA LEU A 37 0.88 5.06 6.17
C LEU A 37 1.98 5.89 6.87
N LEU A 38 1.79 6.27 8.14
CA LEU A 38 2.83 6.95 8.92
C LEU A 38 4.09 6.09 9.08
N GLY A 39 3.90 4.77 9.23
CA GLY A 39 4.96 3.79 9.21
C GLY A 39 5.76 3.87 7.91
N PHE A 40 5.11 3.77 6.75
CA PHE A 40 5.81 3.84 5.47
C PHE A 40 6.62 5.12 5.31
N VAL A 41 6.08 6.27 5.71
CA VAL A 41 6.83 7.54 5.69
C VAL A 41 8.06 7.51 6.60
N LEU A 42 7.94 6.96 7.80
CA LEU A 42 9.07 6.84 8.73
C LEU A 42 10.13 5.81 8.27
N PHE A 43 9.72 4.84 7.47
CA PHE A 43 10.62 3.83 6.90
C PHE A 43 11.40 4.37 5.69
N ASP A 44 10.75 5.15 4.83
CA ASP A 44 11.34 5.73 3.63
C ASP A 44 12.26 6.93 3.91
N ALA A 45 11.91 7.74 4.91
CA ALA A 45 12.62 8.99 5.18
C ALA A 45 14.07 8.79 5.65
N GLU A 46 14.98 9.61 5.10
CA GLU A 46 16.42 9.57 5.41
C GLU A 46 16.76 10.12 6.81
N SER A 47 15.86 10.91 7.39
CA SER A 47 16.02 11.51 8.72
C SER A 47 14.67 11.80 9.38
N LEU A 48 14.68 12.04 10.68
CA LEU A 48 13.47 12.43 11.42
C LEU A 48 12.87 13.75 10.96
N ASN A 49 13.73 14.71 10.58
CA ASN A 49 13.28 15.99 10.06
C ASN A 49 12.59 15.82 8.69
N ALA A 50 13.13 14.95 7.84
CA ALA A 50 12.50 14.61 6.56
C ALA A 50 11.15 13.92 6.76
N ALA A 51 11.07 12.93 7.67
CA ALA A 51 9.81 12.26 8.00
C ALA A 51 8.75 13.25 8.51
N ALA A 52 9.13 14.15 9.43
CA ALA A 52 8.24 15.17 9.98
C ALA A 52 7.81 16.20 8.92
N ALA A 53 8.68 16.55 7.98
CA ALA A 53 8.31 17.41 6.85
C ALA A 53 7.28 16.72 5.95
N SER A 54 7.49 15.45 5.59
CA SER A 54 6.56 14.66 4.78
C SER A 54 5.21 14.51 5.46
N ILE A 55 5.15 14.15 6.74
CA ILE A 55 3.89 14.04 7.49
C ILE A 55 3.16 15.39 7.50
N ARG A 56 3.85 16.51 7.76
CA ARG A 56 3.23 17.84 7.73
C ARG A 56 2.66 18.17 6.34
N ALA A 57 3.37 17.83 5.27
CA ALA A 57 2.90 18.04 3.91
C ALA A 57 1.61 17.26 3.62
N MET A 58 1.46 16.04 4.15
CA MET A 58 0.24 15.22 3.99
C MET A 58 -1.00 15.86 4.63
N PHE A 59 -0.82 16.68 5.68
CA PHE A 59 -1.91 17.41 6.35
C PHE A 59 -1.99 18.88 5.94
N PHE A 60 -1.53 19.22 4.72
CA PHE A 60 -1.52 20.58 4.17
C PHE A 60 -0.71 21.61 4.98
N ALA A 61 0.09 21.17 5.96
CA ALA A 61 0.93 22.00 6.81
C ALA A 61 2.38 22.15 6.27
N GLY A 62 2.60 21.79 5.00
CA GLY A 62 3.91 21.84 4.34
C GLY A 62 4.24 23.17 3.66
N GLY A 63 3.31 24.14 3.64
CA GLY A 63 3.51 25.42 2.94
C GLY A 63 3.40 25.34 1.41
N PHE A 64 3.00 24.19 0.87
CA PHE A 64 2.76 23.97 -0.56
C PHE A 64 1.28 24.17 -0.89
N PRO A 65 0.95 24.58 -2.14
CA PRO A 65 -0.43 24.57 -2.62
C PRO A 65 -1.00 23.15 -2.58
N ALA A 66 -2.29 23.02 -2.24
CA ALA A 66 -2.98 21.73 -2.11
C ALA A 66 -2.93 20.88 -3.40
N ALA A 67 -2.82 21.52 -4.56
CA ALA A 67 -2.57 20.86 -5.84
C ALA A 67 -1.62 21.73 -6.67
N SER A 68 -0.40 21.24 -6.91
CA SER A 68 0.51 21.83 -7.89
C SER A 68 0.33 21.18 -9.27
N ALA A 69 0.81 21.83 -10.33
CA ALA A 69 0.80 21.25 -11.67
C ALA A 69 1.57 19.91 -11.72
N GLU A 70 2.65 19.79 -10.96
CA GLU A 70 3.42 18.57 -10.82
C GLU A 70 2.64 17.47 -10.10
N SER A 71 1.98 17.77 -8.97
CA SER A 71 1.16 16.79 -8.26
C SER A 71 0.01 16.26 -9.12
N VAL A 72 -0.64 17.14 -9.90
CA VAL A 72 -1.70 16.74 -10.84
C VAL A 72 -1.14 15.91 -11.98
N TYR A 73 0.02 16.27 -12.51
CA TYR A 73 0.70 15.50 -13.54
C TYR A 73 1.01 14.08 -13.06
N GLN A 74 1.60 13.94 -11.86
CA GLN A 74 1.93 12.64 -11.28
C GLN A 74 0.69 11.80 -10.96
N LEU A 75 -0.39 12.43 -10.50
CA LEU A 75 -1.66 11.73 -10.27
C LEU A 75 -2.25 11.20 -11.59
N ARG A 76 -2.17 11.99 -12.67
CA ARG A 76 -2.69 11.59 -13.99
C ARG A 76 -1.83 10.53 -14.65
N SER A 77 -0.51 10.66 -14.62
CA SER A 77 0.42 9.69 -15.20
C SER A 77 0.31 8.33 -14.52
N ASN A 78 0.06 8.30 -13.21
CA ASN A 78 -0.08 7.09 -12.42
C ASN A 78 -1.54 6.67 -12.17
N ALA A 79 -2.53 7.35 -12.78
CA ALA A 79 -3.95 7.13 -12.49
C ALA A 79 -4.36 5.67 -12.72
N TRP A 80 -3.92 5.06 -13.83
CA TRP A 80 -4.22 3.66 -14.12
C TRP A 80 -3.59 2.71 -13.12
N LEU A 81 -2.33 2.96 -12.73
CA LEU A 81 -1.64 2.16 -11.74
C LEU A 81 -2.34 2.24 -10.37
N LEU A 82 -2.77 3.44 -9.97
CA LEU A 82 -3.53 3.66 -8.73
C LEU A 82 -4.89 2.98 -8.76
N LEU A 83 -5.61 3.02 -9.89
CA LEU A 83 -6.89 2.33 -10.04
C LEU A 83 -6.74 0.81 -9.97
N LEU A 84 -5.75 0.26 -10.67
CA LEU A 84 -5.45 -1.18 -10.62
C LEU A 84 -5.03 -1.60 -9.22
N ALA A 85 -4.20 -0.81 -8.53
CA ALA A 85 -3.80 -1.05 -7.15
C ALA A 85 -5.00 -0.99 -6.19
N ALA A 86 -5.90 -0.01 -6.36
CA ALA A 86 -7.11 0.11 -5.55
C ALA A 86 -8.04 -1.10 -5.71
N VAL A 87 -8.23 -1.58 -6.95
CA VAL A 87 -9.00 -2.82 -7.20
C VAL A 87 -8.27 -4.04 -6.63
N GLY A 88 -6.96 -4.14 -6.84
CA GLY A 88 -6.12 -5.24 -6.36
C GLY A 88 -6.04 -5.34 -4.83
N ALA A 89 -6.13 -4.22 -4.12
CA ALA A 89 -6.13 -4.16 -2.66
C ALA A 89 -7.47 -4.61 -2.03
N THR A 90 -8.51 -4.84 -2.83
CA THR A 90 -9.81 -5.33 -2.36
C THR A 90 -9.94 -6.83 -2.58
N PRO A 91 -10.88 -7.53 -1.91
CA PRO A 91 -11.14 -8.95 -2.18
C PRO A 91 -11.82 -9.22 -3.54
N LEU A 92 -11.96 -8.21 -4.42
CA LEU A 92 -12.62 -8.36 -5.71
C LEU A 92 -11.93 -9.37 -6.65
N PRO A 93 -10.59 -9.36 -6.83
CA PRO A 93 -9.93 -10.32 -7.71
C PRO A 93 -10.14 -11.76 -7.23
N GLN A 94 -10.07 -11.98 -5.92
CA GLN A 94 -10.33 -13.29 -5.31
C GLN A 94 -11.77 -13.76 -5.57
N ARG A 95 -12.76 -12.87 -5.41
CA ARG A 95 -14.17 -13.17 -5.68
C ARG A 95 -14.41 -13.49 -7.16
N LEU A 96 -13.75 -12.78 -8.07
CA LEU A 96 -13.83 -13.04 -9.51
C LEU A 96 -13.23 -14.39 -9.88
N ALA A 97 -12.05 -14.71 -9.33
CA ALA A 97 -11.41 -16.01 -9.53
C ALA A 97 -12.29 -17.16 -9.02
N ALA A 98 -12.87 -17.03 -7.81
CA ALA A 98 -13.77 -18.02 -7.24
C ALA A 98 -15.06 -18.19 -8.08
N ALA A 99 -15.66 -17.09 -8.54
CA ALA A 99 -16.84 -17.12 -9.39
C ALA A 99 -16.56 -17.77 -10.76
N LEU A 100 -15.35 -17.56 -11.30
CA LEU A 100 -14.92 -18.20 -12.54
C LEU A 100 -14.72 -19.70 -12.31
N ALA A 101 -14.04 -20.10 -11.24
CA ALA A 101 -13.79 -21.51 -10.89
C ALA A 101 -15.06 -22.34 -10.73
N ALA A 102 -16.16 -21.73 -10.26
CA ALA A 102 -17.47 -22.37 -10.10
C ALA A 102 -18.16 -22.75 -11.43
N LYS A 103 -17.67 -22.27 -12.58
CA LYS A 103 -18.21 -22.64 -13.90
C LYS A 103 -17.69 -24.01 -14.35
N ARG A 104 -18.46 -24.71 -15.21
CA ARG A 104 -18.18 -26.07 -15.70
C ARG A 104 -16.74 -26.32 -16.20
N HIS A 105 -16.12 -25.34 -16.85
CA HIS A 105 -14.72 -25.41 -17.32
C HIS A 105 -13.82 -24.37 -16.65
N GLY A 106 -14.35 -23.59 -15.70
CA GLY A 106 -13.68 -22.44 -15.13
C GLY A 106 -12.43 -22.79 -14.34
N ALA A 107 -12.45 -23.89 -13.59
CA ALA A 107 -11.27 -24.38 -12.87
C ALA A 107 -10.11 -24.74 -13.82
N LYS A 108 -10.40 -25.34 -14.98
CA LYS A 108 -9.38 -25.67 -16.00
C LYS A 108 -8.80 -24.41 -16.65
N VAL A 109 -9.65 -23.41 -16.91
CA VAL A 109 -9.20 -22.12 -17.43
C VAL A 109 -8.32 -21.40 -16.41
N LEU A 110 -8.71 -21.39 -15.14
CA LEU A 110 -7.98 -20.72 -14.07
C LEU A 110 -6.59 -21.35 -13.86
N ALA A 111 -6.48 -22.68 -13.94
CA ALA A 111 -5.22 -23.41 -13.82
C ALA A 111 -4.15 -22.99 -14.84
N VAL A 112 -4.54 -22.44 -15.99
CA VAL A 112 -3.62 -21.89 -17.00
C VAL A 112 -3.52 -20.38 -16.89
N LEU A 113 -4.64 -19.69 -16.69
CA LEU A 113 -4.69 -18.23 -16.67
C LEU A 113 -3.95 -17.63 -15.47
N GLU A 114 -4.05 -18.27 -14.29
CA GLU A 114 -3.41 -17.80 -13.06
C GLU A 114 -1.87 -17.75 -13.15
N PRO A 115 -1.15 -18.83 -13.51
CA PRO A 115 0.31 -18.76 -13.64
C PRO A 115 0.75 -17.81 -14.76
N VAL A 116 0.02 -17.74 -15.87
CA VAL A 116 0.31 -16.80 -16.97
C VAL A 116 0.18 -15.35 -16.49
N PHE A 117 -0.89 -15.04 -15.77
CA PHE A 117 -1.12 -13.71 -15.19
C PHE A 117 -0.05 -13.36 -14.16
N LEU A 118 0.30 -14.28 -13.26
CA LEU A 118 1.34 -14.07 -12.25
C LEU A 118 2.72 -13.84 -12.89
N LEU A 119 3.06 -14.57 -13.94
CA LEU A 119 4.30 -14.35 -14.70
C LEU A 119 4.32 -13.00 -15.41
N ALA A 120 3.21 -12.61 -16.03
CA ALA A 120 3.09 -11.30 -16.66
C ALA A 120 3.19 -10.17 -15.61
N LEU A 121 2.52 -10.32 -14.47
CA LEU A 121 2.59 -9.37 -13.37
C LEU A 121 4.02 -9.28 -12.80
N LEU A 122 4.70 -10.41 -12.62
CA LEU A 122 6.10 -10.43 -12.20
C LEU A 122 6.98 -9.68 -13.19
N ALA A 123 6.83 -9.93 -14.50
CA ALA A 123 7.60 -9.23 -15.53
C ALA A 123 7.35 -7.72 -15.51
N VAL A 124 6.09 -7.28 -15.33
CA VAL A 124 5.75 -5.86 -15.18
C VAL A 124 6.41 -5.28 -13.92
N CYS A 125 6.28 -5.94 -12.77
CA CYS A 125 6.95 -5.50 -11.53
C CYS A 125 8.46 -5.39 -11.69
N THR A 126 9.10 -6.34 -12.38
CA THR A 126 10.54 -6.30 -12.68
C THR A 126 10.88 -5.14 -13.63
N ALA A 127 10.06 -4.88 -14.65
CA ALA A 127 10.27 -3.75 -15.54
C ALA A 127 10.21 -2.41 -14.78
N PHE A 128 9.23 -2.23 -13.88
CA PHE A 128 9.15 -1.06 -13.01
C PHE A 128 10.32 -0.95 -12.03
N LEU A 129 10.83 -2.09 -11.54
CA LEU A 129 12.00 -2.12 -10.66
C LEU A 129 13.30 -1.75 -11.39
N VAL A 130 13.40 -2.05 -12.69
CA VAL A 130 14.57 -1.73 -13.53
C VAL A 130 14.50 -0.29 -14.06
N ASP A 131 13.31 0.18 -14.46
CA ASP A 131 13.07 1.53 -14.96
C ASP A 131 13.18 2.58 -13.85
N GLY A 132 12.70 2.23 -12.66
CA GLY A 132 12.96 3.00 -11.47
C GLY A 132 14.42 2.81 -11.03
N SER A 133 15.18 3.89 -10.91
CA SER A 133 16.42 3.94 -10.11
C SER A 133 16.16 3.71 -8.60
N PHE A 134 15.15 2.92 -8.25
CA PHE A 134 14.84 2.47 -6.91
C PHE A 134 15.97 1.55 -6.47
N ASN A 135 16.75 2.00 -5.50
CA ASN A 135 17.58 1.09 -4.72
C ASN A 135 16.64 0.06 -4.09
N PRO A 136 16.59 -1.21 -4.55
CA PRO A 136 15.67 -2.21 -4.00
C PRO A 136 16.04 -2.55 -2.55
N PHE A 137 17.22 -2.10 -2.13
CA PHE A 137 17.78 -2.25 -0.81
C PHE A 137 17.60 -0.99 0.02
N LEU A 138 16.37 -0.75 0.48
CA LEU A 138 16.15 0.01 1.72
C LEU A 138 16.93 -0.60 2.91
N TYR A 139 17.35 -1.87 2.80
CA TYR A 139 18.17 -2.58 3.79
C TYR A 139 19.68 -2.29 3.75
N PHE A 140 20.24 -1.65 2.71
CA PHE A 140 21.65 -1.25 2.71
C PHE A 140 21.90 0.11 3.40
N ARG A 141 20.85 0.74 3.95
CA ARG A 141 20.95 1.97 4.76
C ARG A 141 21.11 1.68 6.26
N PHE A 142 21.36 0.43 6.63
CA PHE A 142 21.68 -0.02 8.00
C PHE A 142 23.07 -0.66 8.03
#